data_AF-A0A520JLQ5-F1
#
_entry.id   AF-A0A520JLQ5-F1
#
_cell.length_a   1.000
_cell.length_b   1.000
_cell.length_c   1.000
_cell.angle_alpha   90.00
_cell.angle_beta   90.00
_cell.angle_gamma   90.00
#
_symmetry.space_group_name_H-M   'P 1'
#
loop_
_entity.id
_entity.type
_entity.pdbx_description
1 polymer ?
#
loop_
_entity_poly.entity_id
_entity_poly.type
_entity_poly.pdbx_seq_one_letter_code
_entity_poly.pdbx_strand_id
1 'polypeptide(L)'
;MTMGLRSGATWLKLAVGLLALHATTAAARPQVPAGLRVDRVVVVMRHGIRPPTKAQPMPQGVARDPWPAWPVAPGWLTPHGAVAVEAIAASDRAVFTSAGLLPSRGCGATVALLADSDQRTIATAEHYARGIAPGCRLAIEHAPESTTDPLFSQIDGGHAPLDPARAQAAVDAAVGLG
;
A
#
# COMPACT_ATOMS: atom_id res chain seq x y z
N MET A 1 -64.85 -3.56 55.63
CA MET A 1 -63.46 -3.93 55.29
C MET A 1 -62.92 -2.85 54.35
N THR A 2 -62.24 -1.76 54.75
CA THR A 2 -60.92 -1.63 55.43
C THR A 2 -59.92 -2.64 54.81
N MET A 3 -58.78 -2.32 54.20
CA MET A 3 -57.71 -1.30 54.28
C MET A 3 -57.03 -1.31 52.87
N GLY A 4 -56.33 -0.31 52.32
CA GLY A 4 -55.37 0.62 52.92
C GLY A 4 -53.93 0.12 52.72
N LEU A 5 -53.05 1.02 52.20
CA LEU A 5 -51.58 0.97 52.08
C LEU A 5 -50.94 0.38 50.80
N ARG A 6 -49.82 0.88 50.28
CA ARG A 6 -49.09 2.18 50.28
C ARG A 6 -47.91 2.02 49.30
N SER A 7 -47.56 3.12 48.64
CA SER A 7 -46.22 3.64 48.34
C SER A 7 -45.06 2.73 47.87
N GLY A 8 -44.38 3.18 46.82
CA GLY A 8 -43.01 2.75 46.50
C GLY A 8 -42.55 3.15 45.10
N ALA A 9 -42.37 4.45 44.85
CA ALA A 9 -41.06 5.03 44.56
C ALA A 9 -40.60 4.91 43.09
N THR A 10 -40.85 6.01 42.39
CA THR A 10 -40.24 6.49 41.15
C THR A 10 -38.72 6.24 41.17
N TRP A 11 -38.22 5.34 40.34
CA TRP A 11 -36.77 5.24 40.13
C TRP A 11 -36.32 6.35 39.20
N LEU A 12 -35.58 7.23 39.85
CA LEU A 12 -34.92 8.43 39.39
C LEU A 12 -34.00 8.15 38.19
N LYS A 13 -34.07 9.06 37.22
CA LYS A 13 -33.12 9.26 36.13
C LYS A 13 -31.68 9.31 36.67
N LEU A 14 -30.77 8.46 36.19
CA LEU A 14 -29.32 8.68 36.22
C LEU A 14 -28.61 7.65 35.33
N ALA A 15 -28.50 7.97 34.04
CA ALA A 15 -27.38 7.51 33.22
C ALA A 15 -26.74 8.77 32.63
N VAL A 16 -26.09 9.52 33.50
CA VAL A 16 -25.21 10.64 33.15
C VAL A 16 -24.06 10.08 32.31
N GLY A 17 -23.83 10.70 31.17
CA GLY A 17 -22.96 10.22 30.11
C GLY A 17 -21.52 9.99 30.56
N LEU A 18 -20.99 8.83 30.19
CA LEU A 18 -19.57 8.64 29.98
C LEU A 18 -19.28 8.98 28.51
N LEU A 19 -19.24 10.28 28.19
CA LEU A 19 -18.63 10.73 26.95
C LEU A 19 -17.12 10.58 27.15
N ALA A 20 -16.58 9.41 26.80
CA ALA A 20 -15.14 9.18 26.80
C ALA A 20 -14.49 10.22 25.89
N LEU A 21 -13.82 11.21 26.49
CA LEU A 21 -12.90 12.12 25.82
C LEU A 21 -11.80 11.25 25.20
N HIS A 22 -12.00 10.82 23.97
CA HIS A 22 -10.91 10.38 23.12
C HIS A 22 -10.19 11.66 22.72
N ALA A 23 -9.26 12.11 23.56
CA ALA A 23 -8.25 13.08 23.16
C ALA A 23 -7.45 12.39 22.05
N THR A 24 -7.88 12.58 20.81
CA THR A 24 -7.04 12.28 19.65
C THR A 24 -5.83 13.19 19.80
N THR A 25 -4.70 12.61 20.20
CA THR A 25 -3.41 13.29 20.11
C THR A 25 -3.20 13.56 18.63
N ALA A 26 -3.59 14.75 18.17
CA ALA A 26 -3.25 15.22 16.85
C ALA A 26 -1.72 15.22 16.79
N ALA A 27 -1.15 14.28 16.03
CA ALA A 27 0.28 14.27 15.78
C ALA A 27 0.66 15.65 15.24
N ALA A 28 1.59 16.33 15.93
CA ALA A 28 2.07 17.62 15.49
C ALA A 28 2.63 17.46 14.07
N ARG A 29 2.03 18.15 13.10
CA ARG A 29 2.57 18.18 11.74
C ARG A 29 3.92 18.89 11.80
N PRO A 30 4.97 18.36 11.16
CA PRO A 30 6.24 19.06 11.06
C PRO A 30 6.01 20.47 10.52
N GLN A 31 6.50 21.49 11.22
CA GLN A 31 6.39 22.85 10.73
C GLN A 31 7.34 23.02 9.54
N VAL A 32 6.78 23.22 8.35
CA VAL A 32 7.57 23.52 7.16
C VAL A 32 8.20 24.91 7.37
N PRO A 33 9.54 25.06 7.27
CA PRO A 33 10.19 26.35 7.36
C PRO A 33 9.56 27.39 6.44
N ALA A 34 9.48 28.64 6.89
CA ALA A 34 8.86 29.72 6.13
C ALA A 34 9.53 29.86 4.75
N GLY A 35 8.70 29.92 3.70
CA GLY A 35 9.16 30.06 2.31
C GLY A 35 9.46 28.74 1.57
N LEU A 36 9.44 27.59 2.25
CA LEU A 36 9.55 26.29 1.57
C LEU A 36 8.17 25.78 1.12
N ARG A 37 8.13 25.21 -0.09
CA ARG A 37 6.98 24.51 -0.64
C ARG A 37 7.45 23.22 -1.30
N VAL A 38 6.55 22.26 -1.49
CA VAL A 38 6.86 21.04 -2.24
C VAL A 38 6.83 21.39 -3.73
N ASP A 39 7.94 21.18 -4.45
CA ASP A 39 8.00 21.37 -5.89
C ASP A 39 7.87 20.06 -6.68
N ARG A 40 8.27 18.91 -6.08
CA ARG A 40 8.20 17.58 -6.69
C ARG A 40 8.11 16.49 -5.64
N VAL A 41 7.43 15.40 -6.00
CA VAL A 41 7.42 14.15 -5.23
C VAL A 41 7.89 13.02 -6.13
N VAL A 42 8.71 12.13 -5.60
CA VAL A 42 9.07 10.85 -6.22
C VAL A 42 8.61 9.75 -5.28
N VAL A 43 7.77 8.84 -5.78
CA VAL A 43 7.26 7.70 -5.02
C VAL A 43 7.90 6.43 -5.59
N VAL A 44 8.59 5.69 -4.73
CA VAL A 44 9.06 4.34 -5.05
C VAL A 44 8.14 3.37 -4.33
N MET A 45 7.32 2.65 -5.10
CA MET A 45 6.26 1.81 -4.55
C MET A 45 6.51 0.35 -4.88
N ARG A 46 6.34 -0.52 -3.89
CA ARG A 46 6.22 -1.95 -4.13
C ARG A 46 4.87 -2.26 -4.78
N HIS A 47 4.83 -3.29 -5.62
CA HIS A 47 3.57 -3.81 -6.18
C HIS A 47 2.52 -4.12 -5.09
N GLY A 48 1.25 -4.08 -5.47
CA GLY A 48 0.13 -4.44 -4.58
C GLY A 48 0.07 -5.93 -4.19
N ILE A 49 -1.00 -6.30 -3.49
CA ILE A 49 -1.20 -7.64 -2.91
C ILE A 49 -1.33 -8.69 -4.02
N ARG A 50 -0.54 -9.75 -3.90
CA ARG A 50 -0.44 -10.86 -4.86
C ARG A 50 -0.36 -12.23 -4.15
N PRO A 51 -0.69 -13.35 -4.83
CA PRO A 51 -0.38 -14.67 -4.33
C PRO A 51 1.14 -14.93 -4.35
N PRO A 52 1.59 -16.07 -3.80
CA PRO A 52 2.92 -16.61 -4.06
C PRO A 52 3.24 -16.65 -5.56
N THR A 53 4.51 -16.54 -5.92
CA THR A 53 4.95 -16.53 -7.33
C THR A 53 4.96 -17.91 -7.97
N LYS A 54 4.76 -18.97 -7.19
CA LYS A 54 4.74 -20.37 -7.63
C LYS A 54 3.50 -21.08 -7.10
N ALA A 55 3.03 -22.05 -7.87
CA ALA A 55 2.02 -23.02 -7.44
C ALA A 55 2.57 -24.43 -7.63
N GLN A 56 2.78 -25.23 -6.59
CA GLN A 56 2.55 -24.91 -5.17
C GLN A 56 3.58 -23.90 -4.59
N PRO A 57 3.25 -23.16 -3.52
CA PRO A 57 4.15 -22.16 -2.92
C PRO A 57 5.44 -22.76 -2.35
N MET A 58 5.36 -24.01 -1.87
CA MET A 58 6.46 -24.77 -1.28
C MET A 58 6.50 -26.19 -1.88
N PRO A 59 7.65 -26.89 -1.82
CA PRO A 59 7.75 -28.30 -2.21
C PRO A 59 6.74 -29.19 -1.47
N GLN A 60 6.37 -30.31 -2.11
CA GLN A 60 5.51 -31.31 -1.47
C GLN A 60 6.14 -31.85 -0.19
N GLY A 61 5.31 -32.08 0.84
CA GLY A 61 5.74 -32.60 2.14
C GLY A 61 6.20 -31.54 3.16
N VAL A 62 6.35 -30.27 2.76
CA VAL A 62 6.70 -29.19 3.70
C VAL A 62 5.50 -28.79 4.57
N ALA A 63 4.30 -28.77 4.00
CA ALA A 63 3.06 -28.49 4.72
C ALA A 63 2.25 -29.78 4.84
N ARG A 64 1.66 -30.02 6.02
CA ARG A 64 0.72 -31.14 6.25
C ARG A 64 -0.60 -30.92 5.50
N ASP A 65 -1.10 -29.69 5.50
CA ASP A 65 -2.42 -29.33 4.98
C ASP A 65 -2.28 -28.63 3.61
N PRO A 66 -3.28 -28.72 2.70
CA PRO A 66 -3.23 -28.05 1.41
C PRO A 66 -3.13 -26.53 1.52
N TRP A 67 -2.37 -25.91 0.62
CA TRP A 67 -2.29 -24.46 0.53
C TRP A 67 -3.63 -23.86 0.02
N PRO A 68 -4.07 -22.70 0.54
CA PRO A 68 -5.28 -22.05 0.07
C PRO A 68 -5.13 -21.61 -1.39
N ALA A 69 -6.23 -21.74 -2.14
CA ALA A 69 -6.32 -21.25 -3.51
C ALA A 69 -6.43 -19.71 -3.55
N TRP A 70 -5.97 -19.14 -4.66
CA TRP A 70 -6.04 -17.70 -4.94
C TRP A 70 -6.88 -17.45 -6.19
N PRO A 71 -7.53 -16.28 -6.30
CA PRO A 71 -8.45 -15.99 -7.41
C PRO A 71 -7.75 -15.59 -8.73
N VAL A 72 -6.41 -15.58 -8.75
CA VAL A 72 -5.57 -15.15 -9.88
C VAL A 72 -4.36 -16.06 -10.02
N ALA A 73 -3.66 -15.97 -11.14
CA ALA A 73 -2.44 -16.72 -11.40
C ALA A 73 -1.33 -16.39 -10.38
N PRO A 74 -0.37 -17.31 -10.16
CA PRO A 74 0.78 -17.05 -9.29
C PRO A 74 1.50 -15.74 -9.66
N GLY A 75 1.85 -14.96 -8.65
CA GLY A 75 2.53 -13.68 -8.82
C GLY A 75 1.66 -12.51 -9.34
N TRP A 76 0.42 -12.71 -9.77
CA TRP A 76 -0.42 -11.64 -10.34
C TRP A 76 -1.02 -10.72 -9.27
N LEU A 77 -1.36 -9.48 -9.63
CA LEU A 77 -2.09 -8.59 -8.73
C LEU A 77 -3.49 -9.16 -8.45
N THR A 78 -3.90 -9.20 -7.19
CA THR A 78 -5.25 -9.64 -6.79
C THR A 78 -6.27 -8.50 -6.93
N PRO A 79 -7.57 -8.81 -7.10
CA PRO A 79 -8.63 -7.79 -7.03
C PRO A 79 -8.64 -6.99 -5.73
N HIS A 80 -8.34 -7.62 -4.60
CA HIS A 80 -8.22 -6.92 -3.33
C HIS A 80 -7.00 -5.99 -3.30
N GLY A 81 -5.86 -6.43 -3.83
CA GLY A 81 -4.66 -5.62 -3.97
C GLY A 81 -4.87 -4.39 -4.85
N ALA A 82 -5.61 -4.54 -5.94
CA ALA A 82 -6.05 -3.45 -6.81
C ALA A 82 -6.81 -2.36 -6.05
N VAL A 83 -7.83 -2.74 -5.27
CA VAL A 83 -8.61 -1.79 -4.44
C VAL A 83 -7.73 -1.10 -3.41
N ALA A 84 -6.82 -1.83 -2.77
CA ALA A 84 -5.89 -1.26 -1.80
C ALA A 84 -4.94 -0.22 -2.43
N VAL A 85 -4.44 -0.50 -3.64
CA VAL A 85 -3.58 0.43 -4.39
C VAL A 85 -4.35 1.70 -4.78
N GLU A 86 -5.59 1.59 -5.25
CA GLU A 86 -6.43 2.75 -5.55
C GLU A 86 -6.68 3.62 -4.31
N ALA A 87 -6.87 3.00 -3.14
CA ALA A 87 -7.04 3.72 -1.88
C ALA A 87 -5.77 4.49 -1.45
N ILE A 88 -4.59 3.88 -1.63
CA ILE A 88 -3.30 4.56 -1.42
C ILE A 88 -3.19 5.76 -2.36
N ALA A 89 -3.43 5.55 -3.65
CA ALA A 89 -3.34 6.61 -4.65
C ALA A 89 -4.34 7.75 -4.41
N ALA A 90 -5.53 7.46 -3.90
CA ALA A 90 -6.51 8.48 -3.50
C ALA A 90 -6.03 9.29 -2.28
N SER A 91 -5.39 8.64 -1.32
CA SER A 91 -4.75 9.32 -0.19
C SER A 91 -3.60 10.24 -0.66
N ASP A 92 -2.73 9.72 -1.52
CA ASP A 92 -1.62 10.49 -2.10
C ASP A 92 -2.14 11.68 -2.93
N ARG A 93 -3.23 11.49 -3.69
CA ARG A 93 -3.89 12.56 -4.42
C ARG A 93 -4.32 13.70 -3.50
N ALA A 94 -4.90 13.38 -2.34
CA ALA A 94 -5.33 14.39 -1.37
C ALA A 94 -4.14 15.20 -0.85
N VAL A 95 -3.03 14.52 -0.53
CA VAL A 95 -1.78 15.16 -0.10
C VAL A 95 -1.22 16.05 -1.21
N PHE A 96 -1.06 15.54 -2.43
CA PHE A 96 -0.44 16.28 -3.52
C PHE A 96 -1.31 17.43 -4.03
N THR A 97 -2.64 17.30 -3.98
CA THR A 97 -3.56 18.41 -4.25
C THR A 97 -3.41 19.50 -3.19
N SER A 98 -3.33 19.13 -1.90
CA SER A 98 -3.14 20.10 -0.81
C SER A 98 -1.79 20.83 -0.88
N ALA A 99 -0.77 20.17 -1.45
CA ALA A 99 0.54 20.74 -1.71
C ALA A 99 0.61 21.54 -3.01
N GLY A 100 -0.48 21.64 -3.78
CA GLY A 100 -0.53 22.37 -5.05
C GLY A 100 0.16 21.67 -6.23
N LEU A 101 0.51 20.38 -6.09
CA LEU A 101 1.19 19.60 -7.14
C LEU A 101 0.22 19.01 -8.16
N LEU A 102 -1.02 18.71 -7.74
CA LEU A 102 -2.08 18.18 -8.60
C LEU A 102 -3.28 19.13 -8.60
N PRO A 103 -3.99 19.29 -9.73
CA PRO A 103 -5.22 20.03 -9.74
C PRO A 103 -6.30 19.26 -8.97
N SER A 104 -7.13 20.01 -8.23
CA SER A 104 -8.25 19.42 -7.48
C SER A 104 -9.28 18.73 -8.39
N ARG A 105 -9.37 19.16 -9.66
CA ARG A 105 -10.25 18.61 -10.70
C ARG A 105 -9.52 18.56 -12.05
N GLY A 106 -9.89 17.59 -12.89
CA GLY A 106 -9.35 17.45 -14.24
C GLY A 106 -7.94 16.83 -14.31
N CYS A 107 -7.35 16.84 -15.51
CA CYS A 107 -6.17 16.05 -15.85
C CYS A 107 -4.88 16.86 -16.07
N GLY A 108 -4.85 18.13 -15.67
CA GLY A 108 -3.77 19.08 -15.99
C GLY A 108 -2.43 18.87 -15.26
N ALA A 109 -2.18 17.72 -14.63
CA ALA A 109 -0.92 17.44 -13.94
C ALA A 109 0.02 16.58 -14.77
N THR A 110 1.32 16.90 -14.72
CA THR A 110 2.39 16.08 -15.29
C THR A 110 2.75 14.95 -14.32
N VAL A 111 1.98 13.86 -14.35
CA VAL A 111 2.29 12.63 -13.61
C VAL A 111 3.03 11.67 -14.53
N ALA A 112 4.24 11.28 -14.17
CA ALA A 112 4.97 10.20 -14.82
C ALA A 112 4.82 8.92 -13.99
N LEU A 113 4.49 7.81 -14.64
CA LEU A 113 4.34 6.49 -14.03
C LEU A 113 5.29 5.52 -14.73
N LEU A 114 6.16 4.89 -13.95
CA LEU A 114 7.09 3.87 -14.42
C LEU A 114 6.83 2.59 -13.63
N ALA A 115 6.84 1.46 -14.31
CA ALA A 115 6.68 0.15 -13.70
C ALA A 115 7.70 -0.84 -14.26
N ASP A 116 8.08 -1.80 -13.43
CA ASP A 116 8.74 -3.01 -13.91
C ASP A 116 7.79 -3.80 -14.84
N SER A 117 8.34 -4.72 -15.62
CA SER A 117 7.63 -5.47 -16.65
C SER A 117 6.72 -6.59 -16.12
N ASP A 118 6.76 -6.88 -14.83
CA ASP A 118 5.91 -7.89 -14.22
C ASP A 118 4.42 -7.48 -14.31
N GLN A 119 3.52 -8.43 -14.57
CA GLN A 119 2.07 -8.18 -14.59
C GLN A 119 1.60 -7.40 -13.35
N ARG A 120 2.11 -7.79 -12.18
CA ARG A 120 1.74 -7.18 -10.89
C ARG A 120 2.20 -5.74 -10.76
N THR A 121 3.32 -5.33 -11.36
CA THR A 121 3.84 -3.95 -11.27
C THR A 121 3.12 -3.06 -12.28
N ILE A 122 2.89 -3.53 -13.50
CA ILE A 122 2.10 -2.83 -14.51
C ILE A 122 0.67 -2.59 -13.99
N ALA A 123 -0.02 -3.65 -13.56
CA ALA A 123 -1.38 -3.53 -13.02
C ALA A 123 -1.44 -2.64 -11.78
N THR A 124 -0.40 -2.68 -10.93
CA THR A 124 -0.30 -1.77 -9.78
C THR A 124 -0.23 -0.31 -10.24
N ALA A 125 0.60 0.00 -11.24
CA ALA A 125 0.69 1.36 -11.79
C ALA A 125 -0.62 1.81 -12.44
N GLU A 126 -1.37 0.92 -13.09
CA GLU A 126 -2.70 1.21 -13.64
C GLU A 126 -3.73 1.55 -12.55
N HIS A 127 -3.77 0.76 -11.48
CA HIS A 127 -4.66 1.03 -10.34
C HIS A 127 -4.23 2.30 -9.61
N TYR A 128 -2.92 2.55 -9.48
CA TYR A 128 -2.42 3.80 -8.91
C TYR A 128 -2.82 5.01 -9.79
N ALA A 129 -2.73 4.89 -11.13
CA ALA A 129 -3.17 5.91 -12.08
C ALA A 129 -4.66 6.28 -11.89
N ARG A 130 -5.52 5.27 -11.70
CA ARG A 130 -6.95 5.45 -11.46
C ARG A 130 -7.25 6.24 -10.19
N GLY A 131 -6.51 5.99 -9.11
CA GLY A 131 -6.70 6.72 -7.85
C GLY A 131 -6.04 8.11 -7.85
N ILE A 132 -4.87 8.25 -8.46
CA ILE A 132 -4.10 9.51 -8.43
C ILE A 132 -4.68 10.57 -9.37
N ALA A 133 -5.25 10.15 -10.51
CA ALA A 133 -5.90 11.03 -11.50
C ALA A 133 -7.20 10.41 -12.03
N PRO A 134 -8.27 10.38 -11.22
CA PRO A 134 -9.54 9.76 -11.61
C PRO A 134 -10.12 10.35 -12.89
N GLY A 135 -10.49 9.50 -13.84
CA GLY A 135 -11.04 9.89 -15.15
C GLY A 135 -10.01 10.36 -16.17
N CYS A 136 -8.73 10.39 -15.80
CA CYS A 136 -7.63 10.77 -16.70
C CYS A 136 -6.95 9.54 -17.29
N ARG A 137 -6.39 9.71 -18.49
CA ARG A 137 -5.51 8.70 -19.09
C ARG A 137 -4.07 9.11 -18.82
N LEU A 138 -3.39 8.35 -17.97
CA LEU A 138 -1.96 8.48 -17.74
C LEU A 138 -1.26 7.33 -18.46
N ALA A 139 -0.20 7.64 -19.19
CA ALA A 139 0.67 6.61 -19.76
C ALA A 139 1.51 5.99 -18.63
N ILE A 140 1.77 4.69 -18.77
CA ILE A 140 2.66 3.94 -17.87
C ILE A 140 3.80 3.44 -18.73
N GLU A 141 5.00 3.85 -18.38
CA GLU A 141 6.22 3.40 -19.06
C GLU A 141 6.68 2.10 -18.39
N HIS A 142 6.87 1.07 -19.22
CA HIS A 142 7.41 -0.22 -18.80
C HIS A 142 7.96 -0.96 -20.04
N ALA A 143 8.91 -1.87 -19.83
CA ALA A 143 9.30 -2.83 -20.86
C ALA A 143 8.13 -3.79 -21.20
N PRO A 144 8.15 -4.50 -22.35
CA PRO A 144 7.13 -5.50 -22.65
C PRO A 144 6.93 -6.49 -21.49
N GLU A 145 5.69 -6.88 -21.22
CA GLU A 145 5.37 -7.71 -20.05
C GLU A 145 6.20 -8.98 -20.02
N SER A 146 6.68 -9.36 -18.83
CA SER A 146 7.50 -10.56 -18.59
C SER A 146 8.89 -10.55 -19.26
N THR A 147 9.45 -9.38 -19.55
CA THR A 147 10.84 -9.23 -20.02
C THR A 147 11.74 -8.64 -18.93
N THR A 148 13.05 -8.88 -18.97
CA THR A 148 13.93 -8.23 -17.98
C THR A 148 13.98 -6.73 -18.22
N ASP A 149 13.62 -5.94 -17.21
CA ASP A 149 13.82 -4.49 -17.21
C ASP A 149 15.09 -4.13 -16.40
N PRO A 150 16.16 -3.65 -17.06
CA PRO A 150 17.38 -3.23 -16.38
C PRO A 150 17.15 -2.17 -15.31
N LEU A 151 16.15 -1.29 -15.45
CA LEU A 151 15.85 -0.27 -14.46
C LEU A 151 15.52 -0.88 -13.10
N PHE A 152 14.86 -2.04 -13.08
CA PHE A 152 14.42 -2.74 -11.87
C PHE A 152 15.29 -3.95 -11.51
N SER A 153 16.08 -4.47 -12.46
CA SER A 153 16.87 -5.70 -12.30
C SER A 153 18.28 -5.55 -12.87
N GLN A 154 19.08 -4.63 -12.34
CA GLN A 154 20.44 -4.33 -12.82
C GLN A 154 21.42 -5.52 -12.74
N ILE A 155 21.30 -6.35 -11.69
CA ILE A 155 22.18 -7.51 -11.48
C ILE A 155 21.80 -8.62 -12.48
N ASP A 156 20.52 -9.00 -12.53
CA ASP A 156 20.03 -10.05 -13.42
C ASP A 156 20.14 -9.65 -14.90
N GLY A 157 20.07 -8.35 -15.20
CA GLY A 157 20.33 -7.77 -16.52
C GLY A 157 21.81 -7.70 -16.89
N GLY A 158 22.74 -8.08 -16.01
CA GLY A 158 24.18 -8.08 -16.28
C GLY A 158 24.85 -6.70 -16.29
N HIS A 159 24.14 -5.65 -15.87
CA HIS A 159 24.63 -4.27 -15.87
C HIS A 159 25.37 -3.90 -14.57
N ALA A 160 25.12 -4.66 -13.50
CA ALA A 160 25.82 -4.53 -12.22
C ALA A 160 26.32 -5.92 -11.76
N PRO A 161 27.39 -6.46 -12.37
CA PRO A 161 27.86 -7.80 -12.05
C PRO A 161 28.27 -7.90 -10.58
N LEU A 162 27.79 -8.95 -9.92
CA LEU A 162 28.12 -9.29 -8.54
C LEU A 162 29.27 -10.32 -8.54
N ASP A 163 30.29 -10.11 -7.71
CA ASP A 163 31.27 -11.15 -7.39
C ASP A 163 30.62 -12.15 -6.41
N PRO A 164 30.34 -13.39 -6.82
CA PRO A 164 29.61 -14.34 -5.98
C PRO A 164 30.38 -14.72 -4.72
N ALA A 165 31.71 -14.85 -4.81
CA ALA A 165 32.53 -15.24 -3.66
C ALA A 165 32.57 -14.12 -2.62
N ARG A 166 32.72 -12.88 -3.07
CA ARG A 166 32.69 -11.71 -2.19
C ARG A 166 31.30 -11.50 -1.58
N ALA A 167 30.23 -11.69 -2.34
CA ALA A 167 28.87 -11.56 -1.84
C ALA A 167 28.55 -12.63 -0.79
N GLN A 168 28.94 -13.88 -1.04
CA GLN A 168 28.76 -14.97 -0.09
C GLN A 168 29.52 -14.69 1.21
N ALA A 169 30.80 -14.32 1.12
CA ALA A 169 31.61 -13.98 2.30
C ALA A 169 31.00 -12.83 3.13
N ALA A 170 30.39 -11.84 2.46
CA ALA A 170 29.70 -10.75 3.15
C ALA A 170 28.41 -11.20 3.84
N VAL A 171 27.63 -12.09 3.21
CA VAL A 171 26.44 -12.70 3.82
C VAL A 171 26.85 -13.49 5.06
N ASP A 172 27.83 -14.39 4.94
CA ASP A 172 28.31 -15.25 6.04
C ASP A 172 28.81 -14.41 7.23
N ALA A 173 29.52 -13.32 6.95
CA ALA A 173 29.97 -12.39 7.99
C ALA A 173 28.81 -11.66 8.70
N ALA A 174 27.70 -11.40 7.99
CA ALA A 174 26.55 -10.65 8.50
C ALA A 174 25.53 -11.52 9.26
N VAL A 175 25.25 -12.74 8.79
CA VAL A 175 24.31 -13.65 9.48
C VAL A 175 24.88 -14.20 10.79
N GLY A 176 26.21 -14.13 10.97
CA GLY A 176 26.88 -14.68 12.14
C GLY A 176 26.91 -16.21 12.10
N LEU A 177 27.44 -16.83 13.18
CA LEU A 177 27.38 -18.28 13.34
C LEU A 177 25.94 -18.67 13.68
N GLY A 178 25.21 -19.18 12.68
CA GLY A 178 23.94 -19.87 12.88
C GLY A 178 24.09 -21.20 13.59
#